data_AF-A0A8S3Q103-F1
#
_entry.id   AF-A0A8S3Q103-F1
#
_cell.length_a   1.000
_cell.length_b   1.000
_cell.length_c   1.000
_cell.angle_alpha   90.00
_cell.angle_beta   90.00
_cell.angle_gamma   90.00
#
_symmetry.space_group_name_H-M   'P 1'
#
loop_
_entity.id
_entity.type
_entity.pdbx_description
1 polymer ?
#
loop_
_entity_poly.entity_id
_entity_poly.type
_entity_poly.pdbx_seq_one_letter_code
_entity_poly.pdbx_strand_id
1 'polypeptide(L)'
;MGIVTFGGRKKEVVHTKINWEKVNKDNYALKVQEVLKDRKYLNIRTPYGIDQATNQLLTGLNNALDTCYPRRKSKFNRRKKISWSPKLANAVSKSKKAFFLWKKAGSPPSKDNIYTIHRLDSKRLVRSIQRQQSADKRNQLHEEIMKASDRDNELFFRLIKTQRSSSSQFTHTLQTPDKEASTPDDINELFKEHFANLAKTKDNPFFDKEHDNLVKLDAETIVNLCENDDITVQPVTSSEISKLISQLKKRKSGDVDGLTSEHLIYGGIALIDYLTTLINNIFYTKHDASTQLRIIESCTKNDRVKINSKKTEILLINKRAKNLTLNFSTRKSAKNKP
;
A
#
# COMPACT_ATOMS: atom_id res chain seq x y z
N MET A 1 -6.93 -13.87 15.98
CA MET A 1 -7.43 -12.51 15.72
C MET A 1 -8.71 -12.30 16.51
N GLY A 2 -8.73 -11.38 17.48
CA GLY A 2 -9.90 -11.15 18.35
C GLY A 2 -10.91 -10.21 17.72
N ILE A 3 -12.13 -10.70 17.46
CA ILE A 3 -13.24 -9.90 16.94
C ILE A 3 -13.98 -9.31 18.15
N VAL A 4 -13.85 -8.00 18.36
CA VAL A 4 -14.65 -7.29 19.37
C VAL A 4 -15.82 -6.61 18.66
N THR A 5 -17.03 -7.13 18.84
CA THR A 5 -18.27 -6.58 18.29
C THR A 5 -18.97 -5.69 19.32
N PHE A 6 -19.12 -4.41 19.01
CA PHE A 6 -20.10 -3.52 19.64
C PHE A 6 -20.77 -2.70 18.53
N GLY A 7 -22.06 -2.94 18.27
CA GLY A 7 -22.89 -2.05 17.43
C GLY A 7 -22.74 -2.17 15.90
N GLY A 8 -22.58 -3.38 15.36
CA GLY A 8 -23.04 -3.70 13.99
C GLY A 8 -22.25 -3.17 12.78
N ARG A 9 -21.10 -2.50 12.95
CA ARG A 9 -20.15 -2.29 11.83
C ARG A 9 -18.77 -2.80 12.24
N LYS A 10 -18.33 -3.90 11.61
CA LYS A 10 -16.94 -4.37 11.71
C LYS A 10 -16.05 -3.25 11.19
N LYS A 11 -15.36 -2.55 12.09
CA LYS A 11 -14.31 -1.63 11.66
C LYS A 11 -13.09 -2.48 11.38
N GLU A 12 -12.75 -2.59 10.10
CA GLU A 12 -11.44 -3.11 9.71
C GLU A 12 -10.37 -2.30 10.44
N VAL A 13 -9.50 -3.03 11.13
CA VAL A 13 -8.36 -2.43 11.82
C VAL A 13 -7.36 -2.09 10.73
N VAL A 14 -7.40 -0.85 10.24
CA VAL A 14 -6.37 -0.36 9.32
C VAL A 14 -5.04 -0.34 10.07
N HIS A 15 -4.16 -1.29 9.75
CA HIS A 15 -2.83 -1.36 10.33
C HIS A 15 -1.99 -0.18 9.83
N THR A 16 -1.51 0.65 10.74
CA THR A 16 -0.58 1.73 10.40
C THR A 16 0.76 1.15 9.98
N LYS A 17 1.43 1.82 9.03
CA LYS A 17 2.80 1.49 8.62
C LYS A 17 3.72 1.34 9.84
N ILE A 18 4.41 0.21 9.92
CA ILE A 18 5.32 -0.14 11.02
C ILE A 18 6.56 0.76 10.94
N ASN A 19 6.97 1.34 12.06
CA ASN A 19 8.23 2.08 12.15
C ASN A 19 9.34 1.18 12.69
N TRP A 20 10.01 0.47 11.78
CA TRP A 20 11.09 -0.47 12.06
C TRP A 20 12.33 0.14 12.73
N GLU A 21 12.48 1.47 12.74
CA GLU A 21 13.56 2.15 13.48
C GLU A 21 13.32 2.12 14.99
N LYS A 22 12.06 1.95 15.42
CA LYS A 22 11.68 1.85 16.83
C LYS A 22 11.54 0.42 17.34
N VAL A 23 11.66 -0.56 16.45
CA VAL A 23 11.57 -1.98 16.79
C VAL A 23 12.95 -2.46 17.20
N ASN A 24 13.08 -3.14 18.34
CA ASN A 24 14.31 -3.84 18.70
C ASN A 24 14.43 -5.08 17.79
N LYS A 25 15.34 -5.02 16.82
CA LYS A 25 15.50 -6.02 15.75
C LYS A 25 16.03 -7.35 16.28
N ASP A 26 16.94 -7.31 17.25
CA ASP A 26 17.52 -8.51 17.84
C ASP A 26 16.48 -9.27 18.66
N ASN A 27 15.69 -8.54 19.45
CA ASN A 27 14.56 -9.12 20.17
C ASN A 27 13.51 -9.71 19.20
N TYR A 28 13.23 -9.02 18.08
CA TYR A 28 12.34 -9.54 17.05
C TYR A 28 12.87 -10.84 16.43
N ALA A 29 14.16 -10.90 16.06
CA ALA A 29 14.79 -12.12 15.55
C ALA A 29 14.71 -13.28 16.55
N LEU A 30 14.94 -13.02 17.84
CA LEU A 30 14.79 -14.02 18.91
C LEU A 30 13.35 -14.53 19.01
N LYS A 31 12.36 -13.63 18.95
CA LYS A 31 10.93 -14.03 18.96
C LYS A 31 10.51 -14.80 17.72
N VAL A 32 11.03 -14.45 16.54
CA VAL A 32 10.83 -15.23 15.32
C VAL A 32 11.44 -16.63 15.49
N GLN A 33 12.65 -16.72 16.03
CA GLN A 33 13.29 -18.01 16.31
C GLN A 33 12.48 -18.87 17.29
N GLU A 34 11.99 -18.30 18.40
CA GLU A 34 11.10 -19.01 19.34
C GLU A 34 9.87 -19.56 18.63
N VAL A 35 9.17 -18.74 17.84
CA VAL A 35 7.96 -19.13 17.11
C VAL A 35 8.21 -20.24 16.08
N LEU A 36 9.41 -20.28 15.48
CA LEU A 36 9.76 -21.27 14.46
C LEU A 36 10.33 -22.57 15.04
N LYS A 37 10.92 -22.55 16.25
CA LYS A 37 11.46 -23.76 16.92
C LYS A 37 10.39 -24.84 17.08
N ASP A 38 9.18 -24.46 17.47
CA ASP A 38 8.07 -25.39 17.71
C ASP A 38 7.47 -25.96 16.42
N ARG A 39 7.86 -25.43 15.26
CA ARG A 39 7.19 -25.69 13.96
C ARG A 39 8.03 -26.51 12.99
N LYS A 40 9.16 -27.04 13.45
CA LYS A 40 10.11 -27.83 12.64
C LYS A 40 9.52 -29.16 12.12
N TYR A 41 8.35 -29.57 12.62
CA TYR A 41 7.73 -30.88 12.37
C TYR A 41 6.44 -30.84 11.53
N LEU A 42 6.11 -29.72 10.90
CA LEU A 42 4.93 -29.70 10.03
C LEU A 42 5.15 -30.65 8.85
N ASN A 43 4.12 -31.42 8.51
CA ASN A 43 4.13 -32.29 7.34
C ASN A 43 3.90 -31.45 6.08
N ILE A 44 4.94 -30.72 5.64
CA ILE A 44 4.92 -29.77 4.49
C ILE A 44 4.85 -30.53 3.14
N ARG A 45 4.70 -31.87 3.15
CA ARG A 45 4.65 -32.69 1.93
C ARG A 45 3.31 -32.66 1.20
N THR A 46 2.30 -31.98 1.73
CA THR A 46 0.99 -31.85 1.07
C THR A 46 0.73 -30.38 0.74
N PRO A 47 -0.03 -30.07 -0.33
CA PRO A 47 -0.43 -28.70 -0.64
C PRO A 47 -1.11 -28.00 0.55
N TYR A 48 -1.99 -28.73 1.25
CA TYR A 48 -2.64 -28.23 2.46
C TYR A 48 -1.63 -27.95 3.60
N GLY A 49 -0.62 -28.82 3.78
CA GLY A 49 0.45 -28.61 4.75
C GLY A 49 1.29 -27.36 4.46
N ILE A 50 1.51 -27.04 3.18
CA ILE A 50 2.20 -25.81 2.74
C ILE A 50 1.37 -24.57 3.08
N ASP A 51 0.07 -24.59 2.80
CA ASP A 51 -0.81 -23.46 3.13
C ASP A 51 -0.88 -23.24 4.63
N GLN A 52 -0.98 -24.32 5.42
CA GLN A 52 -0.91 -24.23 6.88
C GLN A 52 0.43 -23.68 7.37
N ALA A 53 1.56 -24.15 6.82
CA ALA A 53 2.89 -23.66 7.17
C ALA A 53 3.04 -22.16 6.86
N THR A 54 2.55 -21.73 5.68
CA THR A 54 2.55 -20.31 5.27
C THR A 54 1.71 -19.46 6.22
N ASN A 55 0.48 -19.87 6.51
CA ASN A 55 -0.42 -19.15 7.42
C ASN A 55 0.13 -19.07 8.84
N GLN A 56 0.75 -20.16 9.32
CA GLN A 56 1.41 -20.17 10.60
C GLN A 56 2.59 -19.20 10.61
N LEU A 57 3.46 -19.23 9.59
CA LEU A 57 4.57 -18.30 9.44
C LEU A 57 4.09 -16.85 9.52
N LEU A 58 3.10 -16.48 8.71
CA LEU A 58 2.52 -15.12 8.69
C LEU A 58 1.99 -14.70 10.07
N THR A 59 1.20 -15.57 10.71
CA THR A 59 0.68 -15.34 12.06
C THR A 59 1.82 -15.20 13.08
N GLY A 60 2.86 -16.02 12.94
CA GLY A 60 4.03 -16.04 13.80
C GLY A 60 4.86 -14.76 13.73
N LEU A 61 5.15 -14.29 12.53
CA LEU A 61 5.88 -13.04 12.30
C LEU A 61 5.11 -11.83 12.84
N ASN A 62 3.79 -11.79 12.60
CA ASN A 62 2.94 -10.73 13.14
C ASN A 62 2.86 -10.75 14.67
N ASN A 63 2.75 -11.92 15.30
CA ASN A 63 2.76 -12.06 16.76
C ASN A 63 4.12 -11.66 17.38
N ALA A 64 5.22 -12.05 16.75
CA ALA A 64 6.57 -11.66 17.17
C ALA A 64 6.72 -10.13 17.13
N LEU A 65 6.24 -9.50 16.06
CA LEU A 65 6.26 -8.04 15.93
C LEU A 65 5.40 -7.37 17.01
N ASP A 66 4.16 -7.83 17.22
CA ASP A 66 3.25 -7.22 18.19
C ASP A 66 3.78 -7.33 19.63
N THR A 67 4.59 -8.35 19.91
CA THR A 67 5.31 -8.53 21.19
C THR A 67 6.46 -7.53 21.33
N CYS A 68 7.26 -7.34 20.28
CA CYS A 68 8.43 -6.46 20.30
C CYS A 68 8.07 -4.97 20.15
N TYR A 69 6.97 -4.68 19.47
CA TYR A 69 6.49 -3.34 19.18
C TYR A 69 4.96 -3.35 19.21
N PRO A 70 4.36 -3.19 20.41
CA PRO A 70 2.91 -3.18 20.52
C PRO A 70 2.39 -2.02 19.66
N ARG A 71 1.70 -2.36 18.56
CA ARG A 71 1.16 -1.38 17.63
C ARG A 71 0.28 -0.45 18.42
N ARG A 72 0.73 0.79 18.62
CA ARG A 72 -0.11 1.80 19.25
C ARG A 72 -1.33 1.92 18.36
N LYS A 73 -2.49 1.47 18.85
CA LYS A 73 -3.78 1.77 18.21
C LYS A 73 -3.74 3.27 17.97
N SER A 74 -3.68 3.68 16.71
CA SER A 74 -3.69 5.09 16.35
C SER A 74 -4.90 5.67 17.06
N LYS A 75 -4.66 6.42 18.14
CA LYS A 75 -5.73 7.15 18.79
C LYS A 75 -6.11 8.15 17.71
N PHE A 76 -7.15 7.85 16.94
CA PHE A 76 -7.63 8.72 15.88
C PHE A 76 -7.63 10.10 16.49
N ASN A 77 -6.73 10.95 15.99
CA ASN A 77 -6.51 12.24 16.60
C ASN A 77 -7.69 13.08 16.13
N ARG A 78 -8.88 12.88 16.76
CA ARG A 78 -10.12 13.66 16.56
C ARG A 78 -9.86 15.16 16.73
N ARG A 79 -8.66 15.52 17.17
CA ARG A 79 -8.18 16.82 17.56
C ARG A 79 -6.79 17.07 16.97
N LYS A 80 -6.57 16.93 15.66
CA LYS A 80 -5.75 17.96 14.99
C LYS A 80 -6.52 19.27 15.19
N LYS A 81 -6.32 19.88 16.36
CA LYS A 81 -7.08 21.03 16.81
C LYS A 81 -6.82 22.12 15.78
N ILE A 82 -7.89 22.59 15.13
CA ILE A 82 -7.93 23.91 14.52
C ILE A 82 -7.27 24.84 15.54
N SER A 83 -6.20 25.54 15.17
CA SER A 83 -5.45 26.45 16.07
C SER A 83 -6.42 27.22 16.99
N TRP A 84 -6.33 27.01 18.30
CA TRP A 84 -7.24 27.65 19.25
C TRP A 84 -6.82 29.10 19.41
N SER A 85 -7.46 30.02 18.69
CA SER A 85 -7.25 31.43 19.00
C SER A 85 -7.78 31.75 20.40
N PRO A 86 -7.24 32.75 21.10
CA PRO A 86 -7.75 33.19 22.40
C PRO A 86 -9.25 33.49 22.38
N LYS A 87 -9.77 34.06 21.27
CA LYS A 87 -11.21 34.32 21.08
C LYS A 87 -12.04 33.04 21.10
N LEU A 88 -11.58 32.00 20.39
CA LEU A 88 -12.27 30.70 20.38
C LEU A 88 -12.18 30.01 21.74
N ALA A 89 -11.02 30.07 22.40
CA ALA A 89 -10.85 29.51 23.73
C ALA A 89 -11.82 30.14 24.75
N ASN A 90 -11.96 31.47 24.72
CA ASN A 90 -12.92 32.20 25.55
C ASN A 90 -14.38 31.78 25.22
N ALA A 91 -14.76 31.75 23.94
CA ALA A 91 -16.11 31.33 23.53
C ALA A 91 -16.44 29.88 23.95
N VAL A 92 -15.47 28.97 23.84
CA VAL A 92 -15.63 27.58 24.31
C VAL A 92 -15.76 27.53 25.83
N SER A 93 -15.00 28.34 26.57
CA SER A 93 -15.14 28.46 28.03
C SER A 93 -16.54 28.95 28.42
N LYS A 94 -17.04 30.00 27.76
CA LYS A 94 -18.42 30.50 27.93
C LYS A 94 -19.47 29.42 27.63
N SER A 95 -19.31 28.70 26.52
CA SER A 95 -20.21 27.60 26.15
C SER A 95 -20.21 26.46 27.16
N LYS A 96 -19.06 26.12 27.74
CA LYS A 96 -18.97 25.14 28.84
C LYS A 96 -19.68 25.63 30.10
N LYS A 97 -19.48 26.89 30.50
CA LYS A 97 -20.18 27.50 31.63
C LYS A 97 -21.70 27.51 31.41
N ALA A 98 -22.17 27.90 30.23
CA ALA A 98 -23.59 27.87 29.86
C ALA A 98 -24.18 26.46 29.91
N PHE A 99 -23.44 25.46 29.44
CA PHE A 99 -23.83 24.05 29.54
C PHE A 99 -23.93 23.56 30.99
N PHE A 100 -22.95 23.93 31.83
CA PHE A 100 -22.96 23.60 33.25
C PHE A 100 -24.18 24.19 33.96
N LEU A 101 -24.50 25.47 33.71
CA LEU A 101 -25.68 26.13 34.28
C LEU A 101 -26.99 25.45 33.82
N TRP A 102 -27.11 25.14 32.53
CA TRP A 102 -28.26 24.39 32.00
C TRP A 102 -28.41 23.00 32.66
N LYS A 103 -27.30 22.30 32.90
CA LYS A 103 -27.30 21.01 33.60
C LYS A 103 -27.71 21.17 35.07
N LYS A 104 -27.19 22.20 35.75
CA LYS A 104 -27.53 22.52 37.16
C LYS A 104 -29.01 22.86 37.33
N ALA A 105 -29.63 23.48 36.32
CA ALA A 105 -31.06 23.80 36.29
C ALA A 105 -31.97 22.60 35.95
N GLY A 106 -31.47 21.36 36.00
CA GLY A 106 -32.27 20.16 35.73
C GLY A 106 -32.47 19.85 34.24
N SER A 107 -31.67 20.44 33.34
CA SER A 107 -31.76 20.21 31.89
C SER A 107 -33.16 20.48 31.31
N PRO A 108 -33.70 21.70 31.49
CA PRO A 108 -35.08 22.01 31.14
C PRO A 108 -35.39 21.67 29.66
N PRO A 109 -36.51 20.99 29.38
CA PRO A 109 -36.86 20.56 28.02
C PRO A 109 -37.36 21.71 27.15
N SER A 110 -37.95 22.75 27.76
CA SER A 110 -38.48 23.90 27.03
C SER A 110 -37.37 24.69 26.33
N LYS A 111 -37.65 25.06 25.07
CA LYS A 111 -36.77 25.92 24.25
C LYS A 111 -36.76 27.36 24.74
N ASP A 112 -37.81 27.80 25.41
CA ASP A 112 -37.98 29.18 25.89
C ASP A 112 -37.31 29.40 27.24
N ASN A 113 -36.82 28.33 27.88
CA ASN A 113 -36.08 28.44 29.12
C ASN A 113 -34.76 29.21 28.90
N ILE A 114 -34.50 30.20 29.75
CA ILE A 114 -33.34 31.10 29.69
C ILE A 114 -32.01 30.32 29.61
N TYR A 115 -31.86 29.23 30.37
CA TYR A 115 -30.63 28.42 30.37
C TYR A 115 -30.46 27.64 29.05
N THR A 116 -31.57 27.20 28.45
CA THR A 116 -31.56 26.53 27.14
C THR A 116 -31.14 27.50 26.04
N ILE A 117 -31.71 28.71 26.02
CA ILE A 117 -31.37 29.79 25.07
C ILE A 117 -29.89 30.16 25.20
N HIS A 118 -29.44 30.48 26.41
CA HIS A 118 -28.04 30.89 26.67
C HIS A 118 -27.02 29.81 26.25
N ARG A 119 -27.32 28.52 26.46
CA ARG A 119 -26.51 27.39 25.98
C ARG A 119 -26.45 27.34 24.45
N LEU A 120 -27.59 27.49 23.78
CA LEU A 120 -27.68 27.45 22.32
C LEU A 120 -26.91 28.61 21.69
N ASP A 121 -27.07 29.82 22.21
CA ASP A 121 -26.39 31.02 21.69
C ASP A 121 -24.88 30.95 21.92
N SER A 122 -24.44 30.50 23.09
CA SER A 122 -23.01 30.27 23.33
C SER A 122 -22.43 29.23 22.36
N LYS A 123 -23.19 28.20 21.98
CA LYS A 123 -22.77 27.19 20.98
C LYS A 123 -22.77 27.76 19.56
N ARG A 124 -23.75 28.59 19.20
CA ARG A 124 -23.78 29.32 17.92
C ARG A 124 -22.58 30.26 17.80
N LEU A 125 -22.23 30.97 18.86
CA LEU A 125 -21.05 31.84 18.92
C LEU A 125 -19.75 31.06 18.65
N VAL A 126 -19.56 29.90 19.30
CA VAL A 126 -18.40 29.04 19.04
C VAL A 126 -18.32 28.64 17.56
N ARG A 127 -19.44 28.22 16.97
CA ARG A 127 -19.48 27.85 15.53
C ARG A 127 -19.21 29.05 14.62
N SER A 128 -19.73 30.23 14.96
CA SER A 128 -19.49 31.47 14.23
C SER A 128 -18.00 31.81 14.19
N ILE A 129 -17.34 31.84 15.36
CA ILE A 129 -15.90 32.11 15.47
C ILE A 129 -15.07 31.05 14.75
N GLN A 130 -15.45 29.77 14.81
CA GLN A 130 -14.78 28.71 14.06
C GLN A 130 -14.88 28.93 12.54
N ARG A 131 -16.06 29.28 12.03
CA ARG A 131 -16.26 29.59 10.60
C ARG A 131 -15.44 30.80 10.18
N GLN A 132 -15.40 31.84 11.00
CA GLN A 132 -14.58 33.03 10.76
C GLN A 132 -13.10 32.67 10.68
N GLN A 133 -12.55 31.94 11.66
CA GLN A 133 -11.14 31.50 11.63
C GLN A 133 -10.82 30.62 10.42
N SER A 134 -11.76 29.76 10.02
CA SER A 134 -11.59 28.96 8.80
C SER A 134 -11.64 29.81 7.53
N ALA A 135 -12.42 30.89 7.49
CA ALA A 135 -12.41 31.85 6.40
C ALA A 135 -11.11 32.65 6.37
N ASP A 136 -10.68 33.20 7.52
CA ASP A 136 -9.44 33.96 7.66
C ASP A 136 -8.22 33.13 7.20
N LYS A 137 -8.14 31.85 7.59
CA LYS A 137 -7.08 30.94 7.14
C LYS A 137 -7.10 30.69 5.63
N ARG A 138 -8.29 30.60 5.02
CA ARG A 138 -8.40 30.44 3.57
C ARG A 138 -7.94 31.72 2.86
N ASN A 139 -8.28 32.89 3.39
CA ASN A 139 -7.84 34.16 2.86
C ASN A 139 -6.32 34.33 3.01
N GLN A 140 -5.75 34.00 4.17
CA GLN A 140 -4.30 33.99 4.40
C GLN A 140 -3.58 33.06 3.42
N LEU A 141 -4.07 31.83 3.23
CA LEU A 141 -3.52 30.91 2.24
C LEU A 141 -3.59 31.48 0.82
N HIS A 142 -4.69 32.15 0.46
CA HIS A 142 -4.83 32.81 -0.83
C HIS A 142 -3.82 33.96 -1.00
N GLU A 143 -3.64 34.80 0.01
CA GLU A 143 -2.62 35.84 0.00
C GLU A 143 -1.21 35.28 -0.11
N GLU A 144 -0.90 34.17 0.57
CA GLU A 144 0.38 33.46 0.45
C GLU A 144 0.61 32.92 -0.96
N ILE A 145 -0.43 32.37 -1.61
CA ILE A 145 -0.39 31.93 -3.01
C ILE A 145 -0.05 33.11 -3.94
N MET A 146 -0.75 34.24 -3.79
CA MET A 146 -0.51 35.44 -4.59
C MET A 146 0.88 36.05 -4.36
N LYS A 147 1.43 35.95 -3.15
CA LYS A 147 2.81 36.39 -2.87
C LYS A 147 3.86 35.44 -3.45
N ALA A 148 3.55 34.14 -3.49
CA ALA A 148 4.47 33.12 -3.99
C ALA A 148 4.52 33.08 -5.53
N SER A 149 3.45 33.46 -6.23
CA SER A 149 3.38 33.41 -7.70
C SER A 149 4.51 34.15 -8.40
N ASP A 150 4.98 35.25 -7.80
CA ASP A 150 5.94 36.14 -8.45
C ASP A 150 7.39 35.79 -8.09
N ARG A 151 7.61 34.96 -7.06
CA ARG A 151 8.94 34.76 -6.45
C ARG A 151 9.39 33.30 -6.35
N ASP A 152 8.47 32.36 -6.11
CA ASP A 152 8.80 30.96 -5.82
C ASP A 152 7.76 30.01 -6.41
N ASN A 153 8.06 29.49 -7.60
CA ASN A 153 7.22 28.53 -8.32
C ASN A 153 6.98 27.24 -7.53
N GLU A 154 7.98 26.74 -6.79
CA GLU A 154 7.84 25.48 -6.04
C GLU A 154 6.88 25.66 -4.86
N LEU A 155 7.05 26.73 -4.09
CA LEU A 155 6.15 27.09 -3.01
C LEU A 155 4.73 27.34 -3.54
N PHE A 156 4.60 28.07 -4.65
CA PHE A 156 3.33 28.35 -5.30
C PHE A 156 2.57 27.06 -5.63
N PHE A 157 3.18 26.13 -6.38
CA PHE A 157 2.54 24.86 -6.72
C PHE A 157 2.22 24.01 -5.49
N ARG A 158 3.06 24.05 -4.44
CA ARG A 158 2.79 23.37 -3.17
C ARG A 158 1.57 23.95 -2.44
N LEU A 159 1.42 25.28 -2.40
CA LEU A 159 0.28 25.97 -1.79
C LEU A 159 -1.00 25.73 -2.59
N ILE A 160 -0.94 25.76 -3.92
CA ILE A 160 -2.06 25.39 -4.81
C ILE A 160 -2.52 23.95 -4.56
N LYS A 161 -1.58 22.99 -4.46
CA LYS A 161 -1.90 21.60 -4.10
C LYS A 161 -2.59 21.51 -2.75
N THR A 162 -2.11 22.27 -1.76
CA THR A 162 -2.71 22.34 -0.42
C THR A 162 -4.14 22.87 -0.47
N GLN A 163 -4.40 23.96 -1.22
CA GLN A 163 -5.73 24.53 -1.43
C GLN A 163 -6.69 23.52 -2.10
N ARG A 164 -6.24 22.85 -3.16
CA ARG A 164 -7.00 21.84 -3.91
C ARG A 164 -7.27 20.56 -3.12
N SER A 165 -6.35 20.18 -2.22
CA SER A 165 -6.45 18.96 -1.39
C SER A 165 -7.62 18.97 -0.38
N SER A 166 -8.34 20.09 -0.27
CA SER A 166 -9.57 20.18 0.53
C SER A 166 -10.79 19.51 -0.09
N SER A 167 -10.70 19.07 -1.36
CA SER A 167 -11.71 18.20 -1.97
C SER A 167 -11.48 16.76 -1.52
N SER A 168 -11.79 16.46 -0.25
CA SER A 168 -12.40 15.16 0.06
C SER A 168 -13.86 15.15 -0.44
N GLN A 169 -14.09 15.64 -1.66
CA GLN A 169 -15.11 15.00 -2.47
C GLN A 169 -14.52 13.62 -2.73
N PHE A 170 -14.72 12.70 -1.77
CA PHE A 170 -14.91 11.33 -2.13
C PHE A 170 -16.04 11.41 -3.15
N THR A 171 -15.68 11.46 -4.43
CA THR A 171 -16.60 11.07 -5.47
C THR A 171 -16.88 9.63 -5.14
N HIS A 172 -17.97 9.41 -4.39
CA HIS A 172 -18.55 8.09 -4.14
C HIS A 172 -18.93 7.41 -5.46
N THR A 173 -18.81 8.17 -6.54
CA THR A 173 -19.25 7.86 -7.85
C THR A 173 -18.05 7.92 -8.80
N LEU A 174 -17.71 6.78 -9.39
CA LEU A 174 -16.70 6.65 -10.43
C LEU A 174 -17.38 6.97 -11.78
N GLN A 175 -16.90 7.97 -12.49
CA GLN A 175 -17.42 8.36 -13.81
C GLN A 175 -16.40 7.99 -14.90
N THR A 176 -16.85 7.25 -15.91
CA THR A 176 -16.21 7.13 -17.22
C THR A 176 -17.04 7.91 -18.25
N PRO A 177 -16.55 8.12 -19.49
CA PRO A 177 -17.31 8.84 -20.51
C PRO A 177 -18.73 8.28 -20.74
N ASP A 178 -18.91 6.97 -20.53
CA ASP A 178 -20.14 6.26 -20.87
C ASP A 178 -20.94 5.76 -19.65
N LYS A 179 -20.32 5.69 -18.46
CA LYS A 179 -20.93 5.06 -17.27
C LYS A 179 -20.61 5.79 -15.99
N GLU A 180 -21.53 5.69 -15.04
CA GLU A 180 -21.42 6.24 -13.70
C GLU A 180 -21.72 5.14 -12.68
N ALA A 181 -20.79 4.88 -11.75
CA ALA A 181 -20.89 3.79 -10.76
C ALA A 181 -20.80 4.35 -9.34
N SER A 182 -21.84 4.16 -8.53
CA SER A 182 -21.90 4.66 -7.14
C SER A 182 -21.86 3.58 -6.06
N THR A 183 -22.18 2.32 -6.40
CA THR A 183 -22.10 1.20 -5.45
C THR A 183 -20.77 0.46 -5.57
N PRO A 184 -20.30 -0.23 -4.52
CA PRO A 184 -19.05 -1.00 -4.56
C PRO A 184 -19.03 -2.06 -5.68
N ASP A 185 -20.17 -2.70 -5.94
CA ASP A 185 -20.29 -3.72 -6.97
C ASP A 185 -20.21 -3.10 -8.38
N ASP A 186 -20.90 -1.98 -8.61
CA ASP A 186 -20.80 -1.22 -9.87
C ASP A 186 -19.35 -0.75 -10.10
N ILE A 187 -18.68 -0.27 -9.05
CA ILE A 187 -17.28 0.19 -9.13
C ILE A 187 -16.36 -0.98 -9.50
N ASN A 188 -16.55 -2.15 -8.89
CA ASN A 188 -15.80 -3.35 -9.21
C ASN A 188 -16.03 -3.81 -10.65
N GLU A 189 -17.27 -3.76 -11.13
CA GLU A 189 -17.61 -4.10 -12.51
C GLU A 189 -17.00 -3.11 -13.50
N LEU A 190 -17.06 -1.81 -13.21
CA LEU A 190 -16.48 -0.77 -14.04
C LEU A 190 -14.95 -0.88 -14.09
N PHE A 191 -14.30 -1.21 -12.97
CA PHE A 191 -12.88 -1.55 -12.96
C PHE A 191 -12.57 -2.81 -13.77
N LYS A 192 -13.36 -3.88 -13.59
CA LYS A 192 -13.20 -5.13 -14.34
C LYS A 192 -13.29 -4.86 -15.84
N GLU A 193 -14.28 -4.10 -16.29
CA GLU A 193 -14.44 -3.71 -17.68
C GLU A 193 -13.30 -2.84 -18.19
N HIS A 194 -12.91 -1.81 -17.43
CA HIS A 194 -11.79 -0.93 -17.79
C HIS A 194 -10.48 -1.72 -17.97
N PHE A 195 -10.12 -2.58 -17.01
CA PHE A 195 -8.91 -3.39 -17.11
C PHE A 195 -9.02 -4.52 -18.14
N ALA A 196 -10.21 -5.10 -18.34
CA ALA A 196 -10.44 -6.03 -19.45
C ALA A 196 -10.24 -5.33 -20.79
N ASN A 197 -10.67 -4.07 -20.94
CA ASN A 197 -10.48 -3.28 -22.15
C ASN A 197 -9.01 -2.84 -22.35
N LEU A 198 -8.24 -2.69 -21.28
CA LEU A 198 -6.78 -2.49 -21.37
C LEU A 198 -6.05 -3.78 -21.77
N ALA A 199 -6.54 -4.94 -21.30
CA ALA A 199 -5.96 -6.25 -21.61
C ALA A 199 -6.35 -6.75 -22.99
N LYS A 200 -7.56 -6.41 -23.46
CA LYS A 200 -7.94 -6.57 -24.87
C LYS A 200 -7.08 -5.60 -25.66
N THR A 201 -6.14 -6.14 -26.42
CA THR A 201 -5.57 -5.43 -27.56
C THR A 201 -6.75 -5.05 -28.46
N LYS A 202 -7.24 -3.80 -28.33
CA LYS A 202 -8.06 -3.20 -29.41
C LYS A 202 -7.32 -3.52 -30.69
N ASP A 203 -8.01 -4.06 -31.69
CA ASP A 203 -7.46 -4.46 -32.98
C ASP A 203 -6.52 -3.37 -33.48
N ASN A 204 -5.27 -3.47 -33.07
CA ASN A 204 -4.28 -2.47 -33.35
C ASN A 204 -3.78 -2.97 -34.70
N PRO A 205 -3.99 -2.22 -35.80
CA PRO A 205 -3.48 -2.65 -37.09
C PRO A 205 -1.95 -2.82 -37.08
N PHE A 206 -1.27 -2.31 -36.04
CA PHE A 206 0.15 -2.51 -35.75
C PHE A 206 0.44 -3.64 -34.73
N PHE A 207 -0.55 -4.44 -34.33
CA PHE A 207 -0.31 -5.61 -33.49
C PHE A 207 0.41 -6.67 -34.31
N ASP A 208 1.65 -6.94 -33.91
CA ASP A 208 2.52 -7.90 -34.56
C ASP A 208 2.05 -9.33 -34.26
N LYS A 209 1.20 -9.88 -35.14
CA LYS A 209 0.71 -11.26 -35.05
C LYS A 209 1.85 -12.27 -35.11
N GLU A 210 2.96 -11.95 -35.78
CA GLU A 210 4.12 -12.83 -35.82
C GLU A 210 4.78 -12.91 -34.43
N HIS A 211 4.88 -11.79 -33.72
CA HIS A 211 5.38 -11.79 -32.35
C HIS A 211 4.49 -12.60 -31.39
N ASP A 212 3.17 -12.48 -31.48
CA ASP A 212 2.25 -13.28 -30.64
C ASP A 212 2.40 -14.79 -30.90
N ASN A 213 2.52 -15.19 -32.18
CA ASN A 213 2.79 -16.58 -32.55
C ASN A 213 4.14 -17.06 -32.02
N LEU A 214 5.18 -16.22 -32.06
CA LEU A 214 6.48 -16.55 -31.48
C LEU A 214 6.41 -16.71 -29.96
N VAL A 215 5.66 -15.86 -29.25
CA VAL A 215 5.48 -15.98 -27.80
C VAL A 215 4.72 -17.26 -27.43
N LYS A 216 3.70 -17.63 -28.21
CA LYS A 216 2.99 -18.91 -28.04
C LYS A 216 3.90 -20.11 -28.26
N LEU A 217 4.68 -20.08 -29.34
CA LEU A 217 5.61 -21.15 -29.67
C LEU A 217 6.73 -21.27 -28.62
N ASP A 218 7.24 -20.15 -28.10
CA ASP A 218 8.17 -20.13 -26.98
C ASP A 218 7.53 -20.72 -25.72
N ALA A 219 6.29 -20.36 -25.40
CA ALA A 219 5.57 -20.91 -24.26
C ALA A 219 5.36 -22.43 -24.37
N GLU A 220 4.92 -22.91 -25.54
CA GLU A 220 4.78 -24.34 -25.85
C GLU A 220 6.13 -25.05 -25.76
N THR A 221 7.20 -24.44 -26.25
CA THR A 221 8.56 -25.01 -26.18
C THR A 221 9.03 -25.14 -24.73
N ILE A 222 8.77 -24.14 -23.88
CA ILE A 222 9.09 -24.21 -22.45
C ILE A 222 8.29 -25.33 -21.78
N VAL A 223 6.99 -25.42 -22.08
CA VAL A 223 6.13 -26.48 -21.55
C VAL A 223 6.67 -27.85 -21.96
N ASN A 224 6.95 -28.04 -23.25
CA ASN A 224 7.49 -29.30 -23.77
C ASN A 224 8.86 -29.64 -23.17
N LEU A 225 9.74 -28.65 -22.94
CA LEU A 225 11.01 -28.87 -22.24
C LEU A 225 10.78 -29.27 -20.78
N CYS A 226 9.84 -28.64 -20.09
CA CYS A 226 9.51 -28.99 -18.71
C CYS A 226 8.82 -30.36 -18.57
N GLU A 227 8.08 -30.80 -19.58
CA GLU A 227 7.37 -32.09 -19.58
C GLU A 227 8.26 -33.26 -20.05
N ASN A 228 9.17 -33.03 -21.00
CA ASN A 228 9.97 -34.11 -21.60
C ASN A 228 11.35 -34.28 -20.97
N ASP A 229 11.96 -33.21 -20.47
CA ASP A 229 13.19 -33.34 -19.70
C ASP A 229 12.80 -33.57 -18.24
N ASP A 230 13.36 -34.60 -17.59
CA ASP A 230 13.34 -34.77 -16.13
C ASP A 230 14.18 -33.64 -15.49
N ILE A 231 13.74 -32.39 -15.65
CA ILE A 231 14.38 -31.20 -15.08
C ILE A 231 14.20 -31.30 -13.58
N THR A 232 15.19 -31.90 -12.94
CA THR A 232 15.26 -31.98 -11.49
C THR A 232 15.58 -30.59 -10.99
N VAL A 233 14.57 -29.88 -10.47
CA VAL A 233 14.77 -28.55 -9.88
C VAL A 233 15.74 -28.68 -8.72
N GLN A 234 16.90 -28.06 -8.85
CA GLN A 234 17.91 -28.08 -7.80
C GLN A 234 17.33 -27.43 -6.53
N PRO A 235 17.53 -28.04 -5.34
CA PRO A 235 17.01 -27.49 -4.10
C PRO A 235 17.67 -26.14 -3.81
N VAL A 236 16.85 -25.18 -3.39
CA VAL A 236 17.31 -23.85 -3.00
C VAL A 236 18.13 -23.94 -1.72
N THR A 237 19.21 -23.18 -1.66
CA THR A 237 20.12 -23.13 -0.52
C THR A 237 19.81 -21.94 0.40
N SER A 238 20.12 -22.06 1.70
CA SER A 238 19.94 -20.94 2.65
C SER A 238 20.77 -19.70 2.29
N SER A 239 21.90 -19.86 1.59
CA SER A 239 22.72 -18.73 1.12
C SER A 239 22.03 -17.94 0.01
N GLU A 240 21.33 -18.60 -0.91
CA GLU A 240 20.52 -17.96 -1.95
C GLU A 240 19.35 -17.19 -1.35
N ILE A 241 18.61 -17.80 -0.42
CA ILE A 241 17.50 -17.14 0.27
C ILE A 241 18.02 -15.91 1.05
N SER A 242 19.12 -16.05 1.77
CA SER A 242 19.77 -14.94 2.48
C SER A 242 20.14 -13.79 1.54
N LYS A 243 20.76 -14.11 0.39
CA LYS A 243 21.10 -13.13 -0.64
C LYS A 243 19.87 -12.44 -1.20
N LEU A 244 18.79 -13.16 -1.50
CA LEU A 244 17.54 -12.60 -2.01
C LEU A 244 16.88 -11.67 -0.97
N ILE A 245 16.84 -12.07 0.30
CA ILE A 245 16.30 -11.24 1.39
C ILE A 245 17.11 -9.95 1.54
N SER A 246 18.44 -10.02 1.43
CA SER A 246 19.31 -8.84 1.53
C SER A 246 19.06 -7.79 0.42
N GLN A 247 18.54 -8.22 -0.74
CA GLN A 247 18.24 -7.37 -1.88
C GLN A 247 16.85 -6.72 -1.80
N LEU A 248 16.00 -7.11 -0.85
CA LEU A 248 14.67 -6.56 -0.68
C LEU A 248 14.73 -5.07 -0.33
N LYS A 249 13.92 -4.27 -1.03
CA LYS A 249 13.82 -2.82 -0.78
C LYS A 249 13.05 -2.56 0.50
N LYS A 250 13.69 -1.88 1.45
CA LYS A 250 13.08 -1.44 2.72
C LYS A 250 12.00 -0.35 2.49
N ARG A 251 11.18 -0.12 3.52
CA ARG A 251 10.13 0.89 3.65
C ARG A 251 8.99 0.77 2.64
N LYS A 252 8.83 -0.41 2.03
CA LYS A 252 7.67 -0.72 1.20
C LYS A 252 6.42 -0.88 2.06
N SER A 253 5.26 -0.70 1.45
CA SER A 253 3.98 -0.97 2.10
C SER A 253 3.88 -2.46 2.40
N GLY A 254 3.20 -2.81 3.48
CA GLY A 254 2.88 -4.21 3.75
C GLY A 254 1.88 -4.74 2.74
N ASP A 255 1.81 -6.06 2.63
CA ASP A 255 0.75 -6.74 1.91
C ASP A 255 -0.59 -6.71 2.68
N VAL A 256 -1.56 -7.49 2.19
CA VAL A 256 -2.90 -7.63 2.81
C VAL A 256 -2.83 -8.19 4.24
N ASP A 257 -1.79 -8.97 4.55
CA ASP A 257 -1.55 -9.56 5.86
C ASP A 257 -0.65 -8.68 6.75
N GLY A 258 -0.28 -7.50 6.25
CA GLY A 258 0.57 -6.53 6.94
C GLY A 258 2.05 -6.90 6.97
N LEU A 259 2.49 -7.89 6.19
CA LEU A 259 3.88 -8.30 6.08
C LEU A 259 4.65 -7.29 5.23
N THR A 260 5.76 -6.79 5.78
CA THR A 260 6.70 -5.89 5.08
C THR A 260 8.02 -6.59 4.84
N SER A 261 8.80 -6.12 3.87
CA SER A 261 10.16 -6.62 3.58
C SER A 261 11.07 -6.76 4.81
N GLU A 262 10.91 -5.87 5.78
CA GLU A 262 11.69 -5.83 7.01
C GLU A 262 11.40 -7.00 7.95
N HIS A 263 10.21 -7.60 7.89
CA HIS A 263 9.94 -8.84 8.64
C HIS A 263 10.88 -9.96 8.20
N LEU A 264 11.18 -10.02 6.90
CA LEU A 264 12.09 -10.99 6.31
C LEU A 264 13.54 -10.62 6.59
N ILE A 265 13.91 -9.34 6.40
CA ILE A 265 15.28 -8.85 6.62
C ILE A 265 15.72 -9.01 8.08
N TYR A 266 14.82 -8.77 9.04
CA TYR A 266 15.14 -8.82 10.47
C TYR A 266 14.72 -10.12 11.16
N GLY A 267 14.18 -11.11 10.43
CA GLY A 267 13.73 -12.38 11.01
C GLY A 267 14.85 -13.33 11.44
N GLY A 268 16.10 -13.04 11.10
CA GLY A 268 17.27 -13.83 11.49
C GLY A 268 17.42 -15.15 10.72
N ILE A 269 18.42 -15.95 11.13
CA ILE A 269 18.81 -17.19 10.44
C ILE A 269 17.70 -18.25 10.49
N ALA A 270 17.00 -18.36 11.62
CA ALA A 270 15.92 -19.34 11.77
C ALA A 270 14.79 -19.15 10.74
N LEU A 271 14.49 -17.91 10.38
CA LEU A 271 13.51 -17.62 9.32
C LEU A 271 14.04 -18.04 7.95
N ILE A 272 15.32 -17.79 7.67
CA ILE A 272 15.95 -18.18 6.41
C ILE A 272 15.85 -19.70 6.24
N ASP A 273 16.25 -20.48 7.25
CA ASP A 273 16.20 -21.94 7.18
C ASP A 273 14.77 -22.48 7.03
N TYR A 274 13.80 -21.83 7.70
CA TYR A 274 12.39 -22.18 7.56
C TYR A 274 11.88 -21.91 6.13
N LEU A 275 12.21 -20.74 5.55
CA LEU A 275 11.84 -20.39 4.18
C LEU A 275 12.51 -21.32 3.16
N THR A 276 13.78 -21.65 3.34
CA THR A 276 14.50 -22.64 2.50
C THR A 276 13.76 -23.97 2.51
N THR A 277 13.39 -24.45 3.70
CA THR A 277 12.65 -25.71 3.85
C THR A 277 11.27 -25.62 3.19
N LEU A 278 10.53 -24.53 3.41
CA LEU A 278 9.19 -24.32 2.85
C LEU A 278 9.23 -24.27 1.31
N ILE A 279 10.16 -23.51 0.73
CA ILE A 279 10.31 -23.37 -0.73
C ILE A 279 10.70 -24.70 -1.36
N ASN A 280 11.64 -25.43 -0.77
CA ASN A 280 12.04 -26.74 -1.29
C ASN A 280 10.87 -27.73 -1.23
N ASN A 281 10.06 -27.73 -0.17
CA ASN A 281 8.85 -28.54 -0.14
C ASN A 281 7.81 -28.09 -1.20
N ILE A 282 7.69 -26.79 -1.49
CA ILE A 282 6.85 -26.32 -2.59
C ILE A 282 7.35 -26.90 -3.92
N PHE A 283 8.65 -26.94 -4.15
CA PHE A 283 9.22 -27.54 -5.36
C PHE A 283 8.97 -29.05 -5.44
N TYR A 284 9.12 -29.77 -4.32
CA TYR A 284 8.87 -31.22 -4.29
C TYR A 284 7.37 -31.58 -4.42
N THR A 285 6.47 -30.77 -3.86
CA THR A 285 5.02 -31.03 -3.93
C THR A 285 4.39 -30.61 -5.26
N LYS A 286 4.96 -29.59 -5.92
CA LYS A 286 4.49 -29.11 -7.23
C LYS A 286 5.14 -29.79 -8.43
N HIS A 287 5.88 -30.88 -8.21
CA HIS A 287 6.32 -31.77 -9.28
C HIS A 287 5.17 -32.56 -9.93
N ASP A 288 3.91 -32.32 -9.53
CA ASP A 288 2.75 -32.66 -10.33
C ASP A 288 2.62 -31.65 -11.49
N ALA A 289 2.93 -32.09 -12.72
CA ALA A 289 3.13 -31.29 -13.94
C ALA A 289 2.06 -30.20 -14.17
N SER A 290 0.82 -30.47 -13.74
CA SER A 290 -0.32 -29.56 -13.80
C SER A 290 -0.09 -28.19 -13.12
N THR A 291 0.77 -28.13 -12.10
CA THR A 291 1.01 -26.90 -11.33
C THR A 291 2.17 -26.08 -11.89
N GLN A 292 3.14 -26.71 -12.54
CA GLN A 292 4.23 -26.02 -13.25
C GLN A 292 3.68 -25.20 -14.42
N LEU A 293 2.72 -25.75 -15.16
CA LEU A 293 1.95 -25.07 -16.21
C LEU A 293 1.31 -23.76 -15.72
N ARG A 294 0.65 -23.78 -14.56
CA ARG A 294 -0.01 -22.58 -14.00
C ARG A 294 0.97 -21.49 -13.56
N ILE A 295 2.14 -21.87 -13.05
CA ILE A 295 3.18 -20.89 -12.64
C ILE A 295 3.81 -20.24 -13.87
N ILE A 296 4.13 -21.02 -14.90
CA ILE A 296 4.69 -20.52 -16.15
C ILE A 296 3.72 -19.56 -16.83
N GLU A 297 2.44 -19.94 -16.98
CA GLU A 297 1.39 -19.04 -17.50
C GLU A 297 1.26 -17.73 -16.70
N SER A 298 1.44 -17.77 -15.38
CA SER A 298 1.36 -16.57 -14.54
C SER A 298 2.60 -15.67 -14.68
N CYS A 299 3.76 -16.25 -15.01
CA CYS A 299 5.02 -15.53 -15.16
C CYS A 299 5.19 -14.96 -16.59
N THR A 300 4.69 -15.65 -17.62
CA THR A 300 4.72 -15.20 -19.03
C THR A 300 3.76 -14.04 -19.27
N LYS A 301 2.58 -14.04 -18.64
CA LYS A 301 1.62 -12.90 -18.67
C LYS A 301 2.17 -11.59 -18.09
N ASN A 302 3.34 -11.60 -17.43
CA ASN A 302 3.91 -10.47 -16.71
C ASN A 302 5.25 -9.94 -17.28
N ASP A 303 5.68 -10.37 -18.48
CA ASP A 303 6.89 -9.88 -19.17
C ASP A 303 8.19 -9.89 -18.31
N ARG A 304 8.40 -10.93 -17.50
CA ARG A 304 9.55 -10.99 -16.57
C ARG A 304 10.75 -11.81 -17.04
N VAL A 305 10.66 -12.53 -18.16
CA VAL A 305 11.72 -13.43 -18.63
C VAL A 305 11.96 -13.21 -20.13
N LYS A 306 13.23 -13.17 -20.55
CA LYS A 306 13.64 -13.26 -21.96
C LYS A 306 14.54 -14.49 -22.08
N ILE A 307 14.20 -15.39 -23.00
CA ILE A 307 15.00 -16.59 -23.26
C ILE A 307 16.00 -16.25 -24.37
N ASN A 308 17.26 -16.61 -24.16
CA ASN A 308 18.30 -16.47 -25.17
C ASN A 308 18.35 -17.77 -25.98
N SER A 309 17.94 -17.73 -27.25
CA SER A 309 17.85 -18.94 -28.09
C SER A 309 19.18 -19.65 -28.35
N LYS A 310 20.33 -19.02 -28.02
CA LYS A 310 21.67 -19.58 -28.25
C LYS A 310 22.34 -20.18 -27.02
N LYS A 311 21.77 -20.00 -25.82
CA LYS A 311 22.29 -20.56 -24.58
C LYS A 311 21.10 -21.09 -23.81
N THR A 312 21.10 -22.37 -23.48
CA THR A 312 20.17 -23.07 -22.59
C THR A 312 20.26 -22.53 -21.15
N GLU A 313 20.12 -21.22 -20.97
CA GLU A 313 20.18 -20.52 -19.70
C GLU A 313 19.04 -19.50 -19.62
N ILE A 314 18.24 -19.60 -18.57
CA ILE A 314 17.18 -18.62 -18.26
C ILE A 314 17.86 -17.38 -17.66
N LEU A 315 17.94 -16.31 -18.45
CA LEU A 315 18.48 -15.04 -17.98
C LEU A 315 17.40 -14.21 -17.27
N LEU A 316 17.59 -13.97 -15.97
CA LEU A 316 16.81 -12.98 -15.22
C LEU A 316 17.08 -11.57 -15.77
N ILE A 317 16.05 -10.88 -16.26
CA ILE A 317 16.18 -9.51 -16.76
C ILE A 317 16.42 -8.56 -15.58
N ASN A 318 17.69 -8.21 -15.33
CA ASN A 318 18.04 -7.10 -14.47
C ASN A 318 17.69 -5.78 -15.18
N LYS A 319 16.56 -5.17 -14.84
CA LYS A 319 16.19 -3.81 -15.28
C LYS A 319 17.09 -2.76 -14.60
N ARG A 320 18.34 -2.62 -15.05
CA ARG A 320 19.19 -1.44 -14.77
C ARG A 320 20.36 -1.32 -15.75
N ALA A 321 20.12 -0.67 -16.88
CA ALA A 321 21.06 0.23 -17.57
C ALA A 321 20.45 0.71 -18.91
N LYS A 322 19.72 1.83 -18.89
CA LYS A 322 19.59 2.73 -20.04
C LYS A 322 19.48 4.16 -19.51
N ASN A 323 20.63 4.72 -19.14
CA ASN A 323 20.80 6.17 -19.23
C ASN A 323 21.17 6.45 -20.69
N LEU A 324 20.26 7.14 -21.39
CA LEU A 324 20.51 7.72 -22.69
C LEU A 324 21.61 8.79 -22.56
N THR A 325 22.78 8.52 -23.13
CA THR A 325 23.67 9.56 -23.64
C THR A 325 23.06 10.10 -24.93
N LEU A 326 22.35 11.22 -24.83
CA LEU A 326 22.04 12.06 -25.98
C LEU A 326 23.32 12.82 -26.36
N ASN A 327 24.03 12.31 -27.36
CA ASN A 327 25.10 13.04 -28.03
C ASN A 327 24.49 14.21 -28.79
N PHE A 328 24.77 15.44 -28.34
CA PHE A 328 24.53 16.63 -29.16
C PHE A 328 25.59 16.69 -30.26
N SER A 329 25.11 16.56 -31.50
CA SER A 329 25.86 16.79 -32.73
C SER A 329 26.26 18.27 -32.83
N THR A 330 27.55 18.52 -32.94
CA THR A 330 28.14 19.83 -33.20
C THR A 330 27.92 20.22 -34.65
N ARG A 331 27.00 21.16 -34.92
CA ARG A 331 26.97 21.89 -36.19
C ARG A 331 27.93 23.07 -36.14
N LYS A 332 29.02 22.96 -36.89
CA LYS A 332 29.82 24.07 -37.39
C LYS A 332 29.00 24.84 -38.45
N SER A 333 28.87 26.14 -38.30
CA SER A 333 28.74 27.10 -39.41
C SER A 333 29.45 28.39 -38.98
N ALA A 334 30.65 28.63 -39.49
CA ALA A 334 30.89 29.49 -40.65
C ALA A 334 30.95 30.97 -40.23
N LYS A 335 32.19 31.45 -40.08
CA LYS A 335 32.56 32.86 -40.06
C LYS A 335 32.07 33.51 -41.35
N ASN A 336 31.46 34.69 -41.25
CA ASN A 336 31.65 35.73 -42.24
C ASN A 336 31.74 37.08 -41.51
N LYS A 337 32.86 37.76 -41.80
CA LYS A 337 33.18 39.17 -41.53
C LYS A 337 32.26 40.07 -42.38
N PRO A 338 32.10 41.36 -42.05
CA PRO A 338 33.14 42.37 -42.30
C PRO A 338 34.03 42.69 -41.10
#